data_AF-A0A7J4UZU5-F1
#
_entry.id   AF-A0A7J4UZU5-F1
#
_cell.length_a   1.000
_cell.length_b   1.000
_cell.length_c   1.000
_cell.angle_alpha   90.00
_cell.angle_beta   90.00
_cell.angle_gamma   90.00
#
_symmetry.space_group_name_H-M   'P 1'
#
loop_
_entity.id
_entity.type
_entity.pdbx_description
1 polymer ?
#
loop_
_entity_poly.entity_id
_entity_poly.type
_entity_poly.pdbx_seq_one_letter_code
_entity_poly.pdbx_strand_id
1 'polypeptide(L)'
;VGKQLSAGRVSAEYHPYNELKHTWRQRQSTISFRISDYMDLAPEDVTEALAWYLLCRAYRKRCPDGMAERYLDYARSRALWEPKKKAYMTRARNLSFRPVGSARDLGTVFDYVNSCYFEGSIRRPDLAWAKESPSVRLGFYFEPLDIMAANRALDSEKVPRYVLEFVVYHELLHGVLGAKGTPTRRVHHTKEFRDMERRFSMYSEAEAWLTRLARQKRVRTSVPQV
;
A
#
# COMPACT_ATOMS: atom_id res chain seq x y z
N VAL A 1 26.77 -13.03 1.28
CA VAL A 1 25.51 -13.69 0.90
C VAL A 1 25.61 -14.63 -0.31
N GLY A 2 25.78 -14.15 -1.56
CA GLY A 2 25.67 -14.99 -2.77
C GLY A 2 26.50 -16.29 -2.78
N LYS A 3 27.78 -16.21 -2.38
CA LYS A 3 28.67 -17.38 -2.26
C LYS A 3 28.11 -18.47 -1.32
N GLN A 4 27.47 -18.07 -0.22
CA GLN A 4 26.90 -18.98 0.77
C GLN A 4 25.64 -19.70 0.27
N LEU A 5 24.99 -19.17 -0.77
CA LEU A 5 23.82 -19.79 -1.39
C LEU A 5 24.16 -20.62 -2.64
N SER A 6 25.45 -20.75 -2.98
CA SER A 6 25.94 -21.32 -4.24
C SER A 6 25.40 -20.57 -5.45
N ALA A 7 25.15 -19.26 -5.30
CA ALA A 7 24.83 -18.40 -6.43
C ALA A 7 26.08 -18.23 -7.30
N GLY A 8 25.91 -18.19 -8.62
CA GLY A 8 26.98 -17.78 -9.52
C GLY A 8 27.22 -16.28 -9.44
N ARG A 9 27.20 -15.55 -10.56
CA ARG A 9 27.40 -14.10 -10.54
C ARG A 9 26.13 -13.40 -10.04
N VAL A 10 26.25 -12.60 -8.98
CA VAL A 10 25.17 -11.75 -8.45
C VAL A 10 25.47 -10.30 -8.79
N SER A 11 24.49 -9.57 -9.28
CA SER A 11 24.57 -8.12 -9.50
C SER A 11 23.28 -7.45 -9.02
N ALA A 12 23.38 -6.19 -8.59
CA ALA A 12 22.25 -5.38 -8.21
C ALA A 12 22.48 -3.94 -8.67
N GLU A 13 21.41 -3.29 -9.15
CA GLU A 13 21.41 -1.87 -9.51
C GLU A 13 20.18 -1.18 -8.90
N TYR A 14 20.35 0.09 -8.53
CA TYR A 14 19.22 0.94 -8.15
C TYR A 14 18.49 1.44 -9.39
N HIS A 15 17.16 1.46 -9.31
CA HIS A 15 16.29 1.90 -10.40
C HIS A 15 15.19 2.84 -9.84
N PRO A 16 14.88 3.96 -10.52
CA PRO A 16 13.91 4.96 -10.05
C PRO A 16 12.46 4.47 -10.26
N TYR A 17 12.01 3.55 -9.41
CA TYR A 17 10.65 3.06 -9.44
C TYR A 17 9.66 4.06 -8.81
N ASN A 18 8.39 3.98 -9.21
CA ASN A 18 7.29 4.76 -8.63
C ASN A 18 6.87 4.27 -7.23
N GLU A 19 7.28 3.06 -6.86
CA GLU A 19 6.98 2.40 -5.59
C GLU A 19 8.22 1.65 -5.07
N LEU A 20 8.19 1.24 -3.80
CA LEU A 20 9.21 0.33 -3.27
C LEU A 20 8.97 -1.07 -3.83
N LYS A 21 9.77 -1.45 -4.83
CA LYS A 21 9.75 -2.78 -5.43
C LYS A 21 11.12 -3.26 -5.82
N HIS A 22 11.21 -4.58 -5.95
CA HIS A 22 12.40 -5.28 -6.38
C HIS A 22 12.02 -6.28 -7.46
N THR A 23 12.83 -6.37 -8.50
CA THR A 23 12.68 -7.38 -9.55
C THR A 23 14.01 -8.07 -9.78
N TRP A 24 14.00 -9.29 -10.30
CA TRP A 24 15.22 -9.96 -10.69
C TRP A 24 15.03 -10.71 -12.00
N ARG A 25 16.15 -10.96 -12.67
CA ARG A 25 16.25 -11.83 -13.84
C ARG A 25 17.36 -12.82 -13.59
N GLN A 26 17.11 -14.07 -13.96
CA GLN A 26 18.09 -15.14 -13.88
C GLN A 26 18.39 -15.63 -15.30
N ARG A 27 19.67 -15.66 -15.67
CA ARG A 27 20.16 -16.19 -16.94
C ARG A 27 21.41 -17.02 -16.68
N GLN A 28 21.38 -18.30 -17.07
CA GLN A 28 22.48 -19.24 -16.81
C GLN A 28 22.88 -19.21 -15.32
N SER A 29 24.15 -18.89 -15.03
CA SER A 29 24.72 -18.77 -13.69
C SER A 29 24.66 -17.35 -13.11
N THR A 30 24.01 -16.39 -13.78
CA THR A 30 23.94 -14.99 -13.34
C THR A 30 22.53 -14.61 -12.89
N ILE A 31 22.44 -13.95 -11.74
CA ILE A 31 21.24 -13.27 -11.26
C ILE A 31 21.49 -11.78 -11.14
N SER A 32 20.59 -10.99 -11.71
CA SER A 32 20.63 -9.52 -11.67
C SER A 32 19.37 -8.99 -11.00
N PHE A 33 19.54 -8.18 -9.96
CA PHE A 33 18.47 -7.51 -9.24
C PHE A 33 18.34 -6.05 -9.69
N ARG A 34 17.10 -5.59 -9.82
CA ARG A 34 16.77 -4.16 -9.86
C ARG A 34 16.03 -3.82 -8.59
N ILE A 35 16.61 -2.91 -7.82
CA ILE A 35 16.15 -2.50 -6.49
C ILE A 35 15.65 -1.08 -6.60
N SER A 36 14.54 -0.76 -5.96
CA SER A 36 14.08 0.63 -5.90
C SER A 36 15.15 1.53 -5.28
N ASP A 37 15.44 2.65 -5.92
CA ASP A 37 16.41 3.65 -5.44
C ASP A 37 16.00 4.31 -4.11
N TYR A 38 14.80 4.05 -3.59
CA TYR A 38 14.47 4.38 -2.19
C TYR A 38 15.40 3.70 -1.17
N MET A 39 16.06 2.61 -1.54
CA MET A 39 16.99 1.86 -0.69
C MET A 39 18.45 2.35 -0.80
N ASP A 40 18.74 3.37 -1.61
CA ASP A 40 20.11 3.87 -1.86
C ASP A 40 20.90 4.30 -0.60
N LEU A 41 20.20 4.79 0.41
CA LEU A 41 20.73 5.24 1.70
C LEU A 41 20.40 4.27 2.84
N ALA A 42 20.03 3.02 2.53
CA ALA A 42 19.75 2.03 3.55
C ALA A 42 21.03 1.73 4.38
N PRO A 43 20.91 1.59 5.71
CA PRO A 43 22.00 1.14 6.57
C PRO A 43 22.64 -0.16 6.07
N GLU A 44 23.91 -0.40 6.38
CA GLU A 44 24.66 -1.56 5.88
C GLU A 44 24.02 -2.89 6.29
N ASP A 45 23.59 -3.00 7.55
CA ASP A 45 22.89 -4.16 8.09
C ASP A 45 21.53 -4.41 7.41
N VAL A 46 20.83 -3.34 7.03
CA VAL A 46 19.58 -3.43 6.25
C VAL A 46 19.87 -3.83 4.80
N THR A 47 20.95 -3.34 4.22
CA THR A 47 21.39 -3.69 2.87
C THR A 47 21.77 -5.17 2.79
N GLU A 48 22.48 -5.68 3.80
CA GLU A 48 22.77 -7.11 3.93
C GLU A 48 21.47 -7.93 4.09
N ALA A 49 20.57 -7.49 4.96
CA ALA A 49 19.26 -8.12 5.15
C ALA A 49 18.42 -8.16 3.86
N LEU A 50 18.43 -7.09 3.06
CA LEU A 50 17.80 -7.05 1.74
C LEU A 50 18.44 -8.08 0.79
N ALA A 51 19.77 -8.18 0.76
CA ALA A 51 20.46 -9.15 -0.07
C ALA A 51 20.08 -10.59 0.31
N TRP A 52 20.03 -10.91 1.60
CA TRP A 52 19.53 -12.20 2.11
C TRP A 52 18.09 -12.45 1.71
N TYR A 53 17.21 -11.47 1.94
CA TYR A 53 15.79 -11.55 1.61
C TYR A 53 15.58 -11.86 0.12
N LEU A 54 16.25 -11.12 -0.76
CA LEU A 54 16.12 -11.26 -2.21
C LEU A 54 16.71 -12.58 -2.73
N LEU A 55 17.91 -12.95 -2.28
CA LEU A 55 18.56 -14.18 -2.74
C LEU A 55 17.84 -15.43 -2.22
N CYS A 56 17.41 -15.46 -0.96
CA CYS A 56 16.63 -16.58 -0.45
C CYS A 56 15.30 -16.76 -1.20
N ARG A 57 14.63 -15.66 -1.59
CA ARG A 57 13.45 -15.72 -2.46
C ARG A 57 13.76 -16.25 -3.86
N ALA A 58 14.83 -15.74 -4.48
CA ALA A 58 15.20 -16.13 -5.83
C ALA A 58 15.58 -17.63 -5.91
N TYR A 59 16.30 -18.13 -4.92
CA TYR A 59 16.75 -19.53 -4.83
C TYR A 59 15.78 -20.44 -4.07
N ARG A 60 14.61 -19.92 -3.64
CA ARG A 60 13.60 -20.64 -2.85
C ARG A 60 14.18 -21.33 -1.59
N LYS A 61 15.15 -20.69 -0.93
CA LYS A 61 15.74 -21.16 0.33
C LYS A 61 15.15 -20.41 1.51
N ARG A 62 15.26 -21.00 2.71
CA ARG A 62 14.91 -20.30 3.96
C ARG A 62 15.85 -19.11 4.14
N CYS A 63 15.30 -17.95 4.50
CA CYS A 63 16.07 -16.79 4.88
C CYS A 63 16.60 -16.98 6.30
N PRO A 64 17.86 -16.61 6.61
CA PRO A 64 18.35 -16.60 8.00
C PRO A 64 17.41 -15.79 8.90
N ASP A 65 17.25 -16.25 10.14
CA ASP A 65 16.31 -15.66 11.08
C ASP A 65 16.65 -14.17 11.32
N GLY A 66 15.62 -13.31 11.31
CA GLY A 66 15.77 -11.87 11.52
C GLY A 66 16.16 -11.05 10.29
N MET A 67 16.67 -11.66 9.22
CA MET A 67 17.06 -10.92 8.00
C MET A 67 15.83 -10.39 7.25
N ALA A 68 14.80 -11.22 7.09
CA ALA A 68 13.57 -10.79 6.44
C ALA A 68 12.88 -9.69 7.26
N GLU A 69 12.84 -9.84 8.59
CA GLU A 69 12.28 -8.88 9.53
C GLU A 69 12.99 -7.53 9.44
N ARG A 70 14.33 -7.51 9.57
CA ARG A 70 15.14 -6.28 9.52
C ARG A 70 14.89 -5.47 8.26
N TYR A 71 14.91 -6.13 7.09
CA TYR A 71 14.62 -5.45 5.83
C TYR A 71 13.16 -4.95 5.78
N LEU A 72 12.19 -5.79 6.11
CA LEU A 72 10.77 -5.45 6.00
C LEU A 72 10.32 -4.36 7.00
N ASP A 73 10.98 -4.26 8.15
CA ASP A 73 10.77 -3.17 9.11
C ASP A 73 11.30 -1.86 8.57
N TYR A 74 12.55 -1.83 8.10
CA TYR A 74 13.12 -0.63 7.52
C TYR A 74 12.34 -0.16 6.29
N ALA A 75 11.95 -1.08 5.41
CA ALA A 75 11.12 -0.82 4.22
C ALA A 75 9.76 -0.15 4.51
N ARG A 76 9.28 -0.25 5.75
CA ARG A 76 8.01 0.36 6.22
C ARG A 76 8.23 1.48 7.23
N SER A 77 9.48 1.81 7.55
CA SER A 77 9.81 2.80 8.56
C SER A 77 9.71 4.23 8.02
N ARG A 78 9.43 5.19 8.90
CA ARG A 78 9.58 6.61 8.58
C ARG A 78 11.01 6.98 8.20
N ALA A 79 12.01 6.28 8.76
CA ALA A 79 13.42 6.52 8.45
C ALA A 79 13.75 6.33 6.96
N LEU A 80 13.13 5.35 6.29
CA LEU A 80 13.24 5.20 4.83
C LEU A 80 12.43 6.29 4.11
N TRP A 81 11.18 6.49 4.52
CA TRP A 81 10.20 7.22 3.71
C TRP A 81 10.26 8.74 3.86
N GLU A 82 10.55 9.30 5.04
CA GLU A 82 10.57 10.75 5.25
C GLU A 82 11.55 11.49 4.31
N PRO A 83 12.83 11.07 4.19
CA PRO A 83 13.76 11.70 3.24
C PRO A 83 13.34 11.54 1.78
N LYS A 84 12.53 10.52 1.48
CA LYS A 84 12.09 10.16 0.13
C LYS A 84 10.69 10.66 -0.21
N LYS A 85 9.98 11.34 0.71
CA LYS A 85 8.59 11.78 0.54
C LYS A 85 8.38 12.59 -0.75
N LYS A 86 9.21 13.61 -0.99
CA LYS A 86 9.14 14.45 -2.20
C LYS A 86 9.32 13.64 -3.48
N ALA A 87 10.30 12.72 -3.50
CA ALA A 87 10.55 11.85 -4.64
C ALA A 87 9.38 10.91 -4.89
N TYR A 88 8.82 10.30 -3.84
CA TYR A 88 7.63 9.47 -3.93
C TYR A 88 6.43 10.22 -4.51
N MET A 89 6.09 11.38 -3.95
CA MET A 89 4.95 12.18 -4.43
C MET A 89 5.11 12.62 -5.89
N THR A 90 6.34 12.89 -6.34
CA THR A 90 6.62 13.24 -7.74
C THR A 90 6.46 12.04 -8.68
N ARG A 91 6.81 10.83 -8.23
CA ARG A 91 6.82 9.62 -9.06
C ARG A 91 5.50 8.85 -9.02
N ALA A 92 4.68 9.04 -7.99
CA ALA A 92 3.36 8.43 -7.85
C ALA A 92 2.33 9.06 -8.81
N ARG A 93 2.54 8.90 -10.12
CA ARG A 93 1.72 9.50 -11.21
C ARG A 93 0.25 9.05 -11.20
N ASN A 94 -0.03 7.93 -10.53
CA ASN A 94 -1.37 7.40 -10.27
C ASN A 94 -2.10 8.14 -9.15
N LEU A 95 -1.41 8.96 -8.35
CA LEU A 95 -2.00 9.74 -7.27
C LEU A 95 -2.13 11.22 -7.67
N SER A 96 -3.27 11.81 -7.34
CA SER A 96 -3.53 13.23 -7.45
C SER A 96 -3.69 13.80 -6.05
N PHE A 97 -2.67 14.50 -5.54
CA PHE A 97 -2.67 15.18 -4.22
C PHE A 97 -3.50 16.47 -4.20
N ARG A 98 -4.58 16.50 -4.97
CA ARG A 98 -5.61 17.54 -4.94
C ARG A 98 -6.86 16.89 -4.34
N PRO A 99 -7.27 17.25 -3.11
CA PRO A 99 -8.42 16.62 -2.44
C PRO A 99 -9.76 16.86 -3.16
N VAL A 100 -9.88 18.00 -3.85
CA VAL A 100 -11.05 18.36 -4.65
C VAL A 100 -11.10 17.50 -5.91
N GLY A 101 -12.02 16.53 -5.91
CA GLY A 101 -12.40 15.74 -7.06
C GLY A 101 -13.36 16.49 -8.00
N SER A 102 -13.91 15.74 -8.95
CA SER A 102 -14.87 16.22 -9.95
C SER A 102 -16.28 16.37 -9.36
N ALA A 103 -16.64 15.50 -8.42
CA ALA A 103 -17.95 15.48 -7.77
C ALA A 103 -17.86 15.66 -6.24
N ARG A 104 -16.74 15.27 -5.61
CA ARG A 104 -16.58 15.29 -4.15
C ARG A 104 -15.24 15.88 -3.72
N ASP A 105 -15.21 16.56 -2.59
CA ASP A 105 -13.98 16.98 -1.91
C ASP A 105 -13.62 15.97 -0.80
N LEU A 106 -12.46 15.30 -0.93
CA LEU A 106 -11.98 14.38 0.11
C LEU A 106 -11.72 15.05 1.44
N GLY A 107 -11.36 16.34 1.45
CA GLY A 107 -11.17 17.11 2.68
C GLY A 107 -12.46 17.17 3.49
N THR A 108 -13.58 17.53 2.83
CA THR A 108 -14.90 17.58 3.47
C THR A 108 -15.36 16.20 3.94
N VAL A 109 -15.12 15.15 3.15
CA VAL A 109 -15.47 13.77 3.56
C VAL A 109 -14.62 13.33 4.76
N PHE A 110 -13.31 13.59 4.73
CA PHE A 110 -12.42 13.31 5.85
C PHE A 110 -12.87 14.03 7.12
N ASP A 111 -13.17 15.32 7.06
CA ASP A 111 -13.58 16.10 8.24
C ASP A 111 -14.86 15.54 8.87
N TYR A 112 -15.84 15.19 8.02
CA TYR A 112 -17.07 14.56 8.47
C TYR A 112 -16.82 13.21 9.15
N VAL A 113 -16.06 12.32 8.51
CA VAL A 113 -15.74 10.99 9.08
C VAL A 113 -14.93 11.13 10.37
N ASN A 114 -13.93 12.02 10.40
CA ASN A 114 -13.11 12.28 11.58
C ASN A 114 -13.97 12.78 12.75
N SER A 115 -14.88 13.72 12.49
CA SER A 115 -15.80 14.22 13.51
C SER A 115 -16.76 13.14 14.02
N CYS A 116 -17.33 12.33 13.15
CA CYS A 116 -18.37 11.37 13.52
C CYS A 116 -17.83 10.11 14.21
N TYR A 117 -16.66 9.61 13.78
CA TYR A 117 -16.17 8.30 14.22
C TYR A 117 -14.86 8.33 15.01
N PHE A 118 -14.18 9.49 15.04
CA PHE A 118 -12.88 9.64 15.69
C PHE A 118 -12.80 10.88 16.59
N GLU A 119 -13.94 11.51 16.91
CA GLU A 119 -14.02 12.68 17.79
C GLU A 119 -13.11 13.85 17.34
N GLY A 120 -12.79 13.93 16.05
CA GLY A 120 -11.88 14.93 15.50
C GLY A 120 -10.39 14.70 15.85
N SER A 121 -10.04 13.57 16.45
CA SER A 121 -8.67 13.30 16.96
C SER A 121 -7.64 13.02 15.87
N ILE A 122 -8.05 12.63 14.66
CA ILE A 122 -7.10 12.31 13.59
C ILE A 122 -6.59 13.60 12.95
N ARG A 123 -5.26 13.81 13.00
CA ARG A 123 -4.61 14.85 12.18
C ARG A 123 -4.78 14.51 10.71
N ARG A 124 -5.18 15.49 9.90
CA ARG A 124 -5.40 15.29 8.46
C ARG A 124 -4.12 14.76 7.77
N PRO A 125 -4.17 13.58 7.11
CA PRO A 125 -3.08 13.09 6.27
C PRO A 125 -3.05 13.83 4.92
N ASP A 126 -2.01 13.59 4.12
CA ASP A 126 -2.01 13.98 2.72
C ASP A 126 -3.12 13.22 1.97
N LEU A 127 -4.14 13.93 1.51
CA LEU A 127 -5.29 13.35 0.82
C LEU A 127 -5.05 13.29 -0.68
N ALA A 128 -5.31 12.13 -1.29
CA ALA A 128 -5.13 11.92 -2.72
C ALA A 128 -6.28 11.15 -3.37
N TRP A 129 -6.52 11.45 -4.64
CA TRP A 129 -7.31 10.58 -5.52
C TRP A 129 -6.40 9.63 -6.28
N ALA A 130 -6.65 8.32 -6.15
CA ALA A 130 -5.97 7.29 -6.91
C ALA A 130 -6.68 7.01 -8.24
N LYS A 131 -5.93 7.01 -9.35
CA LYS A 131 -6.43 6.74 -10.72
C LYS A 131 -6.40 5.24 -11.08
N GLU A 132 -5.98 4.39 -10.16
CA GLU A 132 -5.91 2.94 -10.37
C GLU A 132 -7.29 2.33 -10.61
N SER A 133 -7.34 1.12 -11.18
CA SER A 133 -8.62 0.43 -11.30
C SER A 133 -9.18 0.13 -9.90
N PRO A 134 -10.45 0.45 -9.61
CA PRO A 134 -11.08 0.10 -8.33
C PRO A 134 -11.27 -1.41 -8.13
N SER A 135 -11.06 -2.23 -9.18
CA SER A 135 -10.97 -3.69 -9.04
C SER A 135 -9.68 -4.14 -8.35
N VAL A 136 -8.66 -3.28 -8.34
CA VAL A 136 -7.40 -3.51 -7.64
C VAL A 136 -7.53 -3.02 -6.20
N ARG A 137 -8.02 -1.77 -6.03
CA ARG A 137 -8.07 -1.12 -4.73
C ARG A 137 -9.05 0.05 -4.69
N LEU A 138 -9.89 0.12 -3.65
CA LEU A 138 -10.86 1.21 -3.45
C LEU A 138 -10.31 2.38 -2.63
N GLY A 139 -9.33 2.12 -1.78
CA GLY A 139 -8.56 3.12 -1.03
C GLY A 139 -7.30 2.50 -0.42
N PHE A 140 -6.41 3.34 0.09
CA PHE A 140 -5.37 2.91 1.01
C PHE A 140 -4.97 4.01 1.98
N TYR A 141 -4.48 3.60 3.14
CA TYR A 141 -3.65 4.42 4.01
C TYR A 141 -2.18 3.97 3.92
N PHE A 142 -1.30 4.90 3.55
CA PHE A 142 0.14 4.69 3.55
C PHE A 142 0.78 5.35 4.77
N GLU A 143 0.80 4.59 5.86
CA GLU A 143 1.24 5.00 7.20
C GLU A 143 2.61 5.70 7.25
N PRO A 144 3.68 5.25 6.56
CA PRO A 144 5.01 5.85 6.71
C PRO A 144 5.10 7.27 6.17
N LEU A 145 4.26 7.64 5.20
CA LEU A 145 4.21 8.99 4.63
C LEU A 145 2.99 9.79 5.07
N ASP A 146 2.09 9.17 5.84
CA ASP A 146 0.82 9.75 6.26
C ASP A 146 -0.03 10.20 5.07
N ILE A 147 -0.21 9.30 4.10
CA ILE A 147 -1.00 9.56 2.88
C ILE A 147 -2.25 8.68 2.93
N MET A 148 -3.43 9.28 2.74
CA MET A 148 -4.67 8.54 2.52
C MET A 148 -5.16 8.81 1.10
N ALA A 149 -5.44 7.74 0.35
CA ALA A 149 -5.96 7.86 -0.99
C ALA A 149 -7.28 7.10 -1.14
N ALA A 150 -8.26 7.73 -1.78
CA ALA A 150 -9.47 7.10 -2.24
C ALA A 150 -9.42 6.89 -3.76
N ASN A 151 -10.04 5.82 -4.26
CA ASN A 151 -10.09 5.58 -5.69
C ASN A 151 -11.03 6.58 -6.38
N ARG A 152 -10.57 7.18 -7.48
CA ARG A 152 -11.35 8.16 -8.26
C ARG A 152 -12.64 7.59 -8.87
N ALA A 153 -12.80 6.28 -8.95
CA ALA A 153 -14.08 5.68 -9.32
C ALA A 153 -15.21 5.96 -8.31
N LEU A 154 -14.86 6.37 -7.08
CA LEU A 154 -15.81 6.80 -6.04
C LEU A 154 -16.16 8.30 -6.13
N ASP A 155 -15.43 9.06 -6.96
CA ASP A 155 -15.66 10.49 -7.22
C ASP A 155 -16.73 10.66 -8.30
N SER A 156 -17.99 10.36 -7.95
CA SER A 156 -19.13 10.52 -8.83
C SER A 156 -20.42 10.79 -8.05
N GLU A 157 -21.31 11.61 -8.60
CA GLU A 157 -22.65 11.84 -8.04
C GLU A 157 -23.49 10.56 -7.99
N LYS A 158 -23.21 9.58 -8.87
CA LYS A 158 -23.88 8.27 -8.88
C LYS A 158 -23.44 7.37 -7.73
N VAL A 159 -22.33 7.70 -7.07
CA VAL A 159 -21.84 6.99 -5.89
C VAL A 159 -22.48 7.66 -4.66
N PRO A 160 -23.32 6.93 -3.90
CA PRO A 160 -23.88 7.48 -2.67
C PRO A 160 -22.77 7.95 -1.74
N ARG A 161 -22.96 9.11 -1.11
CA ARG A 161 -21.94 9.75 -0.27
C ARG A 161 -21.41 8.82 0.83
N TYR A 162 -22.30 8.04 1.46
CA TYR A 162 -21.95 7.08 2.51
C TYR A 162 -20.96 6.00 2.05
N VAL A 163 -20.89 5.68 0.75
CA VAL A 163 -19.93 4.71 0.22
C VAL A 163 -18.51 5.26 0.27
N LEU A 164 -18.34 6.52 -0.14
CA LEU A 164 -17.04 7.19 -0.07
C LEU A 164 -16.64 7.45 1.38
N GLU A 165 -17.59 7.86 2.23
CA GLU A 165 -17.37 8.00 3.67
C GLU A 165 -16.93 6.68 4.31
N PHE A 166 -17.55 5.55 3.94
CA PHE A 166 -17.15 4.24 4.44
C PHE A 166 -15.73 3.87 4.03
N VAL A 167 -15.36 4.11 2.76
CA VAL A 167 -13.99 3.85 2.30
C VAL A 167 -13.00 4.74 3.05
N VAL A 168 -13.30 6.04 3.21
CA VAL A 168 -12.46 6.94 4.01
C VAL A 168 -12.35 6.45 5.45
N TYR A 169 -13.45 6.06 6.09
CA TYR A 169 -13.45 5.49 7.43
C TYR A 169 -12.57 4.23 7.53
N HIS A 170 -12.70 3.30 6.59
CA HIS A 170 -11.88 2.09 6.50
C HIS A 170 -10.38 2.42 6.41
N GLU A 171 -10.01 3.37 5.55
CA GLU A 171 -8.60 3.77 5.44
C GLU A 171 -8.08 4.46 6.71
N LEU A 172 -8.90 5.27 7.38
CA LEU A 172 -8.51 5.87 8.65
C LEU A 172 -8.33 4.81 9.75
N LEU A 173 -9.16 3.76 9.79
CA LEU A 173 -8.95 2.62 10.69
C LEU A 173 -7.59 1.95 10.47
N HIS A 174 -7.11 1.88 9.23
CA HIS A 174 -5.77 1.36 8.96
C HIS A 174 -4.66 2.22 9.59
N GLY A 175 -4.80 3.55 9.54
CA GLY A 175 -3.88 4.48 10.20
C GLY A 175 -3.93 4.39 11.73
N VAL A 176 -5.13 4.24 12.30
CA VAL A 176 -5.34 4.22 13.77
C VAL A 176 -4.89 2.90 14.40
N LEU A 177 -5.28 1.75 13.82
CA LEU A 177 -5.04 0.45 14.44
C LEU A 177 -3.67 -0.14 14.09
N GLY A 178 -3.15 0.26 12.92
CA GLY A 178 -1.99 -0.37 12.29
C GLY A 178 -2.21 -1.86 11.99
N ALA A 179 -1.22 -2.50 11.37
CA ALA A 179 -1.24 -3.96 11.27
C ALA A 179 -0.57 -4.60 12.48
N LYS A 180 -1.13 -5.72 12.94
CA LYS A 180 -0.58 -6.56 14.02
C LYS A 180 0.24 -7.73 13.46
N GLY A 181 1.10 -8.33 14.28
CA GLY A 181 1.91 -9.50 13.93
C GLY A 181 3.38 -9.17 13.64
N THR A 182 4.09 -10.08 12.99
CA THR A 182 5.51 -9.90 12.66
C THR A 182 5.68 -9.17 11.33
N PRO A 183 6.87 -8.61 11.03
CA PRO A 183 7.12 -7.94 9.76
C PRO A 183 6.91 -8.85 8.54
N THR A 184 7.14 -10.15 8.72
CA THR A 184 6.95 -11.21 7.73
C THR A 184 5.50 -11.73 7.67
N ARG A 185 4.69 -11.54 8.72
CA ARG A 185 3.29 -12.00 8.81
C ARG A 185 2.41 -10.96 9.52
N ARG A 186 1.95 -9.98 8.76
CA ARG A 186 1.07 -8.90 9.24
C ARG A 186 -0.40 -9.21 8.96
N VAL A 187 -1.26 -8.81 9.89
CA VAL A 187 -2.73 -8.83 9.74
C VAL A 187 -3.25 -7.42 9.97
N HIS A 188 -3.87 -6.84 8.94
CA HIS A 188 -4.47 -5.50 9.01
C HIS A 188 -5.93 -5.55 9.50
N HIS A 189 -6.73 -6.47 8.95
CA HIS A 189 -8.14 -6.64 9.31
C HIS A 189 -8.30 -7.66 10.45
N THR A 190 -7.82 -7.29 11.64
CA THR A 190 -7.99 -8.08 12.87
C THR A 190 -9.46 -8.13 13.31
N LYS A 191 -9.76 -8.90 14.36
CA LYS A 191 -11.08 -8.86 15.00
C LYS A 191 -11.45 -7.45 15.43
N GLU A 192 -10.54 -6.76 16.13
CA GLU A 192 -10.71 -5.36 16.54
C GLU A 192 -11.03 -4.44 15.36
N PHE A 193 -10.27 -4.55 14.26
CA PHE A 193 -10.54 -3.78 13.05
C PHE A 193 -11.97 -3.99 12.55
N ARG A 194 -12.38 -5.25 12.38
CA ARG A 194 -13.71 -5.59 11.87
C ARG A 194 -14.82 -5.14 12.84
N ASP A 195 -14.57 -5.23 14.14
CA ASP A 195 -15.50 -4.78 15.17
C ASP A 195 -15.68 -3.26 15.13
N MET A 196 -14.63 -2.48 14.84
CA MET A 196 -14.71 -1.04 14.61
C MET A 196 -15.35 -0.70 13.26
N GLU A 197 -15.02 -1.43 12.20
CA GLU A 197 -15.57 -1.22 10.86
C GLU A 197 -17.11 -1.31 10.87
N ARG A 198 -17.66 -2.29 11.59
CA ARG A 198 -19.12 -2.47 11.78
C ARG A 198 -19.81 -1.37 12.58
N ARG A 199 -19.07 -0.43 13.19
CA ARG A 199 -19.65 0.75 13.86
C ARG A 199 -20.03 1.85 12.88
N PHE A 200 -19.61 1.75 11.61
CA PHE A 200 -20.06 2.67 10.58
C PHE A 200 -21.58 2.58 10.43
N SER A 201 -22.27 3.71 10.50
CA SER A 201 -23.74 3.74 10.60
C SER A 201 -24.45 3.12 9.39
N MET A 202 -23.84 3.21 8.20
CA MET A 202 -24.35 2.63 6.95
C MET A 202 -23.50 1.44 6.49
N TYR A 203 -22.94 0.66 7.43
CA TYR A 203 -21.99 -0.42 7.13
C TYR A 203 -22.55 -1.42 6.13
N SER A 204 -23.74 -1.96 6.40
CA SER A 204 -24.37 -3.00 5.58
C SER A 204 -24.65 -2.51 4.15
N GLU A 205 -25.13 -1.28 4.01
CA GLU A 205 -25.45 -0.64 2.74
C GLU A 205 -24.19 -0.34 1.92
N ALA A 206 -23.15 0.18 2.59
CA ALA A 206 -21.86 0.44 1.96
C ALA A 206 -21.21 -0.86 1.47
N GLU A 207 -21.18 -1.91 2.30
CA GLU A 207 -20.63 -3.22 1.96
C GLU A 207 -21.37 -3.85 0.77
N ALA A 208 -22.71 -3.81 0.78
CA ALA A 208 -23.53 -4.33 -0.30
C ALA A 208 -23.28 -3.58 -1.62
N TRP A 209 -23.17 -2.24 -1.56
CA TRP A 209 -22.90 -1.42 -2.74
C TRP A 209 -21.51 -1.71 -3.32
N LEU A 210 -20.47 -1.76 -2.48
CA LEU A 210 -19.09 -2.06 -2.89
C LEU A 210 -18.95 -3.47 -3.45
N THR A 211 -19.63 -4.44 -2.85
CA THR A 211 -19.70 -5.82 -3.35
C THR A 211 -20.30 -5.88 -4.76
N ARG A 212 -21.38 -5.13 -5.00
CA ARG A 212 -22.00 -5.03 -6.33
C ARG A 212 -21.04 -4.39 -7.34
N LEU A 213 -20.33 -3.33 -6.96
CA LEU A 213 -19.32 -2.69 -7.81
C LEU A 213 -18.21 -3.68 -8.21
N ALA A 214 -17.72 -4.49 -7.26
CA ALA A 214 -16.71 -5.51 -7.52
C ALA A 214 -17.22 -6.62 -8.47
N ARG A 215 -18.46 -7.09 -8.27
CA ARG A 215 -19.09 -8.15 -9.09
C ARG A 215 -19.37 -7.70 -10.53
N GLN A 216 -19.95 -6.52 -10.72
CA GLN A 216 -20.26 -5.97 -12.05
C GLN A 216 -19.00 -5.84 -12.93
N LYS A 217 -17.83 -5.62 -12.31
CA LYS A 217 -16.58 -5.55 -13.03
C LYS A 217 -16.03 -6.92 -13.42
N ARG A 218 -16.10 -7.93 -12.55
CA ARG A 218 -15.70 -9.31 -12.90
C ARG A 218 -16.46 -9.85 -14.11
N VAL A 219 -17.75 -9.54 -14.22
CA VAL A 219 -18.61 -9.94 -15.36
C VAL A 219 -18.22 -9.22 -16.67
N ARG A 220 -17.75 -7.97 -16.59
CA ARG A 220 -17.28 -7.22 -17.76
C ARG A 220 -15.89 -7.67 -18.25
N THR A 221 -15.01 -8.12 -17.35
CA THR A 221 -13.70 -8.66 -17.72
C THR A 221 -13.75 -10.12 -18.21
N SER A 222 -14.86 -10.83 -18.01
CA SER A 222 -15.05 -12.23 -18.41
C SER A 222 -15.73 -12.41 -19.77
N VAL A 223 -15.95 -11.33 -20.53
CA VAL A 223 -16.33 -11.45 -21.95
C VAL A 223 -15.08 -11.93 -22.70
N PRO A 224 -15.09 -13.12 -23.33
CA PRO A 224 -13.95 -13.56 -24.12
C PRO A 224 -13.77 -12.56 -25.25
N GLN A 225 -12.61 -11.92 -25.33
CA GLN A 225 -12.14 -11.45 -26.62
C GLN A 225 -11.76 -12.70 -27.40
N VAL A 226 -12.44 -12.88 -28.53
CA VAL A 226 -12.19 -13.92 -29.53
C VAL A 226 -10.73 -13.91 -29.93
#